data_AF-A0A5N7DCJ4-F1
#
_entry.id   AF-A0A5N7DCJ4-F1
#
_cell.length_a   1.000
_cell.length_b   1.000
_cell.length_c   1.000
_cell.angle_alpha   90.00
_cell.angle_beta   90.00
_cell.angle_gamma   90.00
#
_symmetry.space_group_name_H-M   'P 1'
#
loop_
_entity.id
_entity.type
_entity.pdbx_description
1 polymer ?
#
loop_
_entity_poly.entity_id
_entity_poly.type
_entity_poly.pdbx_seq_one_letter_code
_entity_poly.pdbx_strand_id
1 'polypeptide(L)'
;MLHVIFQSKELQVLIVYDRTSIWVLMFGISHDDPVEKFTEEYCRSAMDKAIGEQTDYEIANICAWEAPLRISDFYGSPAFPNAFVLGDVTHSFPNTGGLGANTDSQSPPMYIHNLGWKIHAVKEG
;
A
#
# COMPACT_ATOMS: atom_id res chain seq x y z
N MET A 1 12.65 6.08 -3.70
CA MET A 1 13.77 5.24 -3.21
C MET A 1 13.29 4.51 -1.97
N LEU A 2 13.81 3.33 -1.65
CA LEU A 2 13.37 2.54 -0.50
C LEU A 2 14.59 2.11 0.31
N HIS A 3 14.56 2.36 1.61
CA HIS A 3 15.60 1.94 2.55
C HIS A 3 15.02 0.91 3.50
N VAL A 4 15.65 -0.27 3.54
CA VAL A 4 15.29 -1.33 4.49
C VAL A 4 16.20 -1.20 5.71
N ILE A 5 15.60 -1.07 6.88
CA ILE A 5 16.29 -0.87 8.15
C ILE A 5 16.13 -2.16 8.96
N PHE A 6 17.26 -2.77 9.33
CA PHE A 6 17.32 -3.92 10.22
C PHE A 6 17.91 -3.49 11.55
N GLN A 7 17.08 -3.34 12.59
CA GLN A 7 17.53 -2.88 13.89
C GLN A 7 17.03 -3.79 15.00
N SER A 8 17.97 -4.44 15.70
CA SER A 8 17.78 -5.31 16.88
C SER A 8 16.87 -6.54 16.76
N LYS A 9 15.89 -6.56 15.84
CA LYS A 9 14.97 -7.64 15.41
C LYS A 9 13.78 -7.10 14.59
N GLU A 10 13.66 -5.78 14.48
CA GLU A 10 12.59 -5.12 13.75
C GLU A 10 13.00 -4.90 12.30
N LEU A 11 12.06 -5.18 11.39
CA LEU A 11 12.14 -4.82 9.99
C LEU A 11 11.32 -3.55 9.80
N GLN A 12 11.98 -2.46 9.42
CA GLN A 12 11.33 -1.20 9.10
C GLN A 12 11.72 -0.77 7.69
N VAL A 13 10.85 -0.02 7.05
CA VAL A 13 11.04 0.46 5.69
C VAL A 13 10.81 1.96 5.67
N LEU A 14 11.83 2.70 5.24
CA LEU A 14 11.73 4.13 4.97
C LEU A 14 11.53 4.32 3.46
N ILE A 15 10.37 4.85 3.10
CA ILE A 15 9.96 5.12 1.71
C ILE A 15 10.13 6.60 1.44
N VAL A 16 10.84 6.90 0.35
CA VAL A 16 11.05 8.26 -0.12
C VAL A 16 10.03 8.58 -1.20
N TYR A 17 9.04 9.43 -0.87
CA TYR A 17 8.06 9.96 -1.82
C TYR A 17 8.63 11.18 -2.55
N ASP A 18 9.15 12.14 -1.80
CA ASP A 18 9.94 13.26 -2.29
C ASP A 18 11.26 13.30 -1.52
N ARG A 19 12.37 13.23 -2.26
CA ARG A 19 13.73 13.25 -1.69
C ARG A 19 14.02 14.50 -0.88
N THR A 20 13.29 15.60 -1.10
CA THR A 20 13.53 16.86 -0.41
C THR A 20 12.69 17.03 0.85
N SER A 21 11.53 16.38 0.94
CA SER A 21 10.53 16.78 1.95
C SER A 21 9.58 15.69 2.43
N ILE A 22 9.32 14.61 1.68
CA ILE A 22 8.24 13.67 2.02
C ILE A 22 8.79 12.25 2.13
N TRP A 23 8.69 11.73 3.36
CA TRP A 23 9.20 10.44 3.76
C TRP A 23 8.12 9.70 4.55
N VAL A 24 8.09 8.38 4.42
CA VAL A 24 7.16 7.52 5.15
C VAL A 24 7.94 6.42 5.81
N LEU A 25 7.86 6.31 7.13
CA LEU A 25 8.32 5.15 7.86
C LEU A 25 7.18 4.14 8.00
N MET A 26 7.48 2.90 7.66
CA MET A 26 6.56 1.78 7.77
C MET A 26 7.21 0.65 8.53
N PHE A 27 6.49 0.09 9.50
CA PHE A 27 6.94 -1.01 10.34
C PHE A 27 5.77 -1.92 10.69
N GLY A 28 6.09 -3.19 10.99
CA GLY A 28 5.09 -4.16 11.39
C GLY A 28 4.62 -3.91 12.83
N ILE A 29 3.31 -4.02 13.06
CA ILE A 29 2.70 -3.97 14.39
C ILE A 29 2.11 -5.34 14.73
N SER A 30 2.06 -5.69 16.02
CA SER A 30 1.35 -6.90 16.44
C SER A 30 -0.15 -6.72 16.20
N HIS A 31 -0.86 -7.77 15.79
CA HIS A 31 -2.31 -7.70 15.62
C HIS A 31 -3.06 -7.49 16.95
N ASP A 32 -2.40 -7.84 18.07
CA ASP A 32 -2.93 -7.63 19.42
C ASP A 32 -2.65 -6.21 19.96
N ASP A 33 -1.83 -5.42 19.28
CA ASP A 33 -1.53 -4.05 19.72
C ASP A 33 -2.71 -3.12 19.36
N PRO A 34 -3.28 -2.39 20.34
CA PRO A 34 -4.33 -1.41 20.06
C PRO A 34 -3.76 -0.25 19.24
N VAL A 35 -4.54 0.25 18.28
CA VAL A 35 -4.10 1.35 17.39
C VAL A 35 -3.80 2.62 18.19
N GLU A 36 -4.48 2.82 19.31
CA GLU A 36 -4.31 3.94 20.24
C GLU A 36 -2.90 3.99 20.87
N LYS A 37 -2.16 2.89 20.84
CA LYS A 37 -0.75 2.84 21.28
C LYS A 37 0.17 3.68 20.38
N PHE A 38 -0.19 3.85 19.11
CA PHE A 38 0.61 4.56 18.11
C PHE A 38 0.29 6.06 18.12
N THR A 39 0.54 6.69 19.27
CA THR A 39 0.43 8.15 19.40
C THR A 39 1.53 8.85 18.60
N GLU A 40 1.39 10.16 18.42
CA GLU A 40 2.43 10.98 17.77
C GLU A 40 3.79 10.84 18.47
N GLU A 41 3.82 10.82 19.81
CA GLU A 41 5.06 10.67 20.57
C GLU A 41 5.73 9.30 20.32
N TYR A 42 4.92 8.24 20.23
CA TYR A 42 5.43 6.90 19.92
C TYR A 42 6.00 6.85 18.50
N CYS A 43 5.24 7.33 17.51
CA CYS A 43 5.68 7.37 16.11
C CYS A 43 6.92 8.26 15.92
N ARG A 44 7.02 9.38 16.66
CA ARG A 44 8.20 10.23 16.67
C ARG A 44 9.42 9.49 17.20
N SER A 45 9.29 8.82 18.35
CA SER A 45 10.37 8.00 18.91
C SER A 45 10.81 6.87 17.96
N ALA A 46 9.88 6.22 17.27
CA ALA A 46 10.20 5.19 16.28
C ALA A 46 10.97 5.76 15.09
N MET A 47 10.56 6.92 14.58
CA MET A 47 11.24 7.61 13.48
C MET A 47 12.64 8.10 13.88
N ASP A 48 12.80 8.72 15.04
CA ASP A 48 14.13 9.14 15.52
C ASP A 48 15.09 7.95 15.68
N LYS A 49 14.58 6.79 16.14
CA LYS A 49 15.38 5.56 16.21
C LYS A 49 15.77 5.04 14.83
N ALA A 50 14.85 5.10 13.86
CA ALA A 50 15.07 4.66 12.49
C ALA A 50 16.08 5.55 11.76
N ILE A 51 16.04 6.87 12.01
CA ILE A 51 17.02 7.84 11.51
C ILE A 51 18.38 7.64 12.22
N GLY A 52 18.34 7.34 13.53
CA GLY A 52 19.52 7.18 14.39
C GLY A 52 19.92 8.47 15.12
N GLU A 53 19.22 9.58 14.87
CA GLU A 53 19.38 10.86 15.56
C GLU A 53 18.05 11.61 15.67
N GLN A 54 17.99 12.56 16.61
CA GLN A 54 16.86 13.47 16.76
C GLN A 54 16.90 14.51 15.63
N THR A 55 15.84 14.56 14.82
CA THR A 55 15.74 15.49 13.68
C THR A 55 14.48 16.35 13.79
N ASP A 56 14.51 17.57 13.26
CA ASP A 56 13.32 18.42 13.18
C ASP A 56 12.45 18.00 11.98
N TYR A 57 11.18 17.64 12.24
CA TYR A 57 10.18 17.31 11.23
C TYR A 57 8.76 17.37 11.78
N GLU A 58 7.82 17.58 10.87
CA GLU A 58 6.38 17.53 11.10
C GLU A 58 5.81 16.16 10.72
N ILE A 59 4.93 15.61 11.57
CA ILE A 59 4.20 14.38 11.24
C ILE A 59 2.91 14.76 10.53
N ALA A 60 2.89 14.54 9.22
CA ALA A 60 1.71 14.85 8.41
C ALA A 60 0.54 13.87 8.61
N ASN A 61 0.84 12.59 8.88
CA ASN A 61 -0.18 11.55 9.05
C ASN A 61 0.37 10.33 9.81
N ILE A 62 -0.50 9.68 10.59
CA ILE A 62 -0.28 8.39 11.22
C ILE A 62 -1.46 7.50 10.86
N CYS A 63 -1.19 6.35 10.25
CA CYS A 63 -2.23 5.42 9.82
C CYS A 63 -1.78 3.98 10.06
N ALA A 64 -2.65 3.20 10.69
CA ALA A 64 -2.54 1.75 10.72
C ALA A 64 -3.31 1.17 9.52
N TRP A 65 -2.65 0.31 8.74
CA TRP A 65 -3.24 -0.32 7.57
C TRP A 65 -2.93 -1.81 7.57
N GLU A 66 -3.93 -2.61 7.19
CA GLU A 66 -3.78 -4.04 6.95
C GLU A 66 -3.95 -4.32 5.45
N ALA A 67 -2.97 -5.03 4.88
CA ALA A 67 -2.99 -5.47 3.48
C ALA A 67 -3.15 -6.99 3.42
N PRO A 68 -4.38 -7.51 3.61
CA PRO A 68 -4.61 -8.95 3.61
C PRO A 68 -4.38 -9.52 2.21
N LEU A 69 -3.78 -10.71 2.13
CA LEU A 69 -3.65 -11.42 0.86
C LEU A 69 -5.02 -12.00 0.47
N ARG A 70 -5.68 -11.37 -0.50
CA ARG A 70 -7.00 -11.77 -1.01
C ARG A 70 -6.99 -11.73 -2.52
N ILE A 71 -7.68 -12.69 -3.15
CA ILE A 71 -7.92 -12.73 -4.59
C ILE A 71 -9.36 -13.22 -4.79
N SER A 72 -10.11 -12.57 -5.67
CA SER A 72 -11.45 -13.02 -6.06
C SER A 72 -11.37 -14.22 -7.00
N ASP A 73 -12.22 -15.21 -6.75
CA ASP A 73 -12.38 -16.37 -7.64
C ASP A 73 -12.95 -15.97 -9.01
N PHE A 74 -13.77 -14.91 -9.05
CA PHE A 74 -14.42 -14.42 -10.25
C PHE A 74 -14.38 -12.89 -10.33
N TYR A 75 -14.15 -12.38 -11.54
CA TYR A 75 -14.08 -10.94 -11.83
C TYR A 75 -15.33 -10.42 -12.54
N GLY A 76 -16.15 -11.31 -13.10
CA GLY A 76 -17.47 -10.99 -13.66
C GLY A 76 -18.56 -11.23 -12.64
N SER A 77 -19.62 -10.40 -12.67
CA SER A 77 -20.75 -10.60 -11.77
C SER A 77 -21.62 -11.78 -12.20
N PRO A 78 -21.94 -12.72 -11.30
CA PRO A 78 -22.91 -13.78 -11.58
C PRO A 78 -24.36 -13.26 -11.60
N ALA A 79 -24.63 -12.13 -10.96
CA ALA A 79 -25.97 -11.55 -10.85
C ALA A 79 -26.28 -10.51 -11.95
N PHE A 80 -25.24 -9.84 -12.47
CA PHE A 80 -25.38 -8.76 -13.43
C PHE A 80 -24.57 -9.05 -14.70
N PRO A 81 -25.22 -9.41 -15.83
CA PRO A 81 -24.55 -9.57 -17.11
C PRO A 81 -23.78 -8.28 -17.49
N ASN A 82 -22.54 -8.43 -17.96
CA ASN A 82 -21.64 -7.34 -18.36
C ASN A 82 -21.12 -6.43 -17.23
N ALA A 83 -21.30 -6.80 -15.97
CA ALA A 83 -20.64 -6.13 -14.84
C ALA A 83 -19.34 -6.86 -14.47
N PHE A 84 -18.28 -6.08 -14.25
CA PHE A 84 -16.96 -6.57 -13.84
C PHE A 84 -16.47 -5.81 -12.60
N VAL A 85 -15.81 -6.52 -11.69
CA VAL A 85 -15.10 -5.96 -10.54
C VAL A 85 -13.60 -5.94 -10.85
N LEU A 86 -12.91 -4.90 -10.40
CA LEU A 86 -11.48 -4.66 -10.66
C LEU A 86 -10.81 -3.99 -9.45
N GLY A 87 -9.48 -4.04 -9.39
CA GLY A 87 -8.66 -3.38 -8.38
C GLY A 87 -8.68 -4.07 -7.02
N ASP A 88 -8.54 -3.30 -5.94
CA ASP A 88 -8.45 -3.77 -4.54
C ASP A 88 -9.60 -4.70 -4.10
N VAL A 89 -10.77 -4.56 -4.72
CA VAL A 89 -11.93 -5.44 -4.45
C VAL A 89 -11.69 -6.86 -4.97
N THR A 90 -10.89 -6.99 -6.03
CA THR A 90 -10.57 -8.27 -6.67
C THR A 90 -9.26 -8.88 -6.24
N HIS A 91 -8.34 -8.06 -5.73
CA HIS A 91 -7.08 -8.53 -5.20
C HIS A 91 -6.50 -7.54 -4.22
N SER A 92 -5.97 -8.04 -3.11
CA SER A 92 -5.14 -7.27 -2.19
C SER A 92 -3.96 -8.13 -1.81
N PHE A 93 -2.78 -7.53 -1.69
CA PHE A 93 -1.58 -8.24 -1.32
C PHE A 93 -0.64 -7.30 -0.57
N PRO A 94 0.22 -7.84 0.32
CA PRO A 94 1.18 -7.04 1.03
C PRO A 94 2.01 -6.20 0.06
N ASN A 95 2.26 -4.95 0.44
CA ASN A 95 3.03 -3.98 -0.36
C ASN A 95 4.51 -4.36 -0.57
N THR A 96 4.94 -5.50 -0.04
CA THR A 96 6.29 -6.04 -0.24
C THR A 96 6.57 -6.21 -1.72
N GLY A 97 7.58 -5.48 -2.23
CA GLY A 97 7.96 -5.49 -3.64
C GLY A 97 7.24 -4.46 -4.52
N GLY A 98 6.41 -3.57 -3.96
CA GLY A 98 5.78 -2.47 -4.70
C GLY A 98 4.74 -2.91 -5.73
N LEU A 99 4.32 -4.17 -5.70
CA LEU A 99 3.46 -4.76 -6.71
C LEU A 99 2.04 -4.14 -6.71
N GLY A 100 1.52 -3.72 -5.55
CA GLY A 100 0.15 -3.19 -5.43
C GLY A 100 0.04 -1.85 -6.15
N ALA A 101 1.03 -0.99 -5.94
CA ALA A 101 1.17 0.25 -6.70
C ALA A 101 1.31 -0.01 -8.21
N ASN A 102 2.01 -1.06 -8.64
CA ASN A 102 2.17 -1.33 -10.07
C ASN A 102 0.88 -1.85 -10.73
N THR A 103 0.06 -2.61 -10.03
CA THR A 103 -1.20 -3.13 -10.58
C THR A 103 -2.32 -2.09 -10.53
N ASP A 104 -2.38 -1.32 -9.43
CA ASP A 104 -3.52 -0.45 -9.09
C ASP A 104 -3.26 1.05 -9.21
N SER A 105 -2.01 1.50 -9.10
CA SER A 105 -1.67 2.94 -9.06
C SER A 105 -1.06 3.49 -10.35
N GLN A 106 -0.76 2.66 -11.35
CA GLN A 106 -0.41 3.14 -12.69
C GLN A 106 -1.62 3.81 -13.34
N SER A 107 -1.41 4.90 -14.09
CA SER A 107 -2.46 5.57 -14.87
C SER A 107 -2.18 5.46 -16.37
N PRO A 108 -3.00 4.71 -17.14
CA PRO A 108 -4.14 3.91 -16.69
C PRO A 108 -3.72 2.59 -16.01
N PRO A 109 -4.52 2.06 -15.07
CA PRO A 109 -4.22 0.79 -14.42
C PRO A 109 -4.24 -0.38 -15.42
N MET A 110 -3.39 -1.37 -15.21
CA MET A 110 -3.22 -2.50 -16.15
C MET A 110 -4.51 -3.29 -16.40
N TYR A 111 -5.38 -3.41 -15.40
CA TYR A 111 -6.68 -4.07 -15.57
C TYR A 111 -7.65 -3.26 -16.43
N ILE A 112 -7.59 -1.92 -16.40
CA ILE A 112 -8.39 -1.06 -17.29
C ILE A 112 -7.95 -1.27 -18.72
N HIS A 113 -6.64 -1.35 -18.97
CA HIS A 113 -6.13 -1.67 -20.30
C HIS A 113 -6.66 -3.03 -20.77
N ASN A 114 -6.56 -4.08 -19.95
CA ASN A 114 -6.99 -5.42 -20.35
C ASN A 114 -8.49 -5.49 -20.65
N LEU A 115 -9.33 -4.92 -19.79
CA LEU A 115 -10.77 -4.97 -19.97
C LEU A 115 -11.23 -4.05 -21.11
N GLY A 116 -10.64 -2.85 -21.22
CA GLY A 116 -11.03 -1.83 -22.19
C GLY A 116 -10.95 -2.32 -23.64
N TRP A 117 -9.83 -2.93 -24.04
CA TRP A 117 -9.70 -3.42 -25.41
C TRP A 117 -10.63 -4.60 -25.73
N LYS A 118 -10.90 -5.47 -24.74
CA LYS A 118 -11.82 -6.60 -24.91
C LYS A 118 -13.26 -6.13 -25.06
N ILE A 119 -13.69 -5.17 -24.25
CA ILE A 119 -15.00 -4.54 -24.38
C ILE A 119 -15.12 -3.87 -25.75
N HIS A 120 -14.08 -3.15 -26.19
CA HIS A 120 -14.10 -2.51 -27.50
C HIS A 120 -14.24 -3.53 -28.63
N ALA A 121 -13.44 -4.60 -28.64
CA ALA A 121 -13.52 -5.65 -29.65
C ALA A 121 -14.93 -6.27 -29.72
N VAL A 122 -15.53 -6.63 -28.58
CA VAL A 122 -16.89 -7.19 -28.54
C VAL A 122 -17.94 -6.20 -29.06
N LYS A 123 -17.74 -4.89 -28.89
CA LYS A 123 -18.65 -3.87 -29.41
C LYS A 123 -18.54 -3.69 -30.93
N GLU A 124 -17.36 -3.91 -31.52
CA GLU A 124 -17.13 -3.74 -32.96
C GLU A 124 -17.45 -5.02 -33.77
N GLY A 125 -17.57 -6.18 -33.11
CA GLY A 125 -17.90 -7.48 -33.73
C GLY A 125 -16.68 -8.31 -34.10
#